data_AF-A0A6L5WFF3-F1
#
_entry.id   AF-A0A6L5WFF3-F1
#
_cell.length_a   1.000
_cell.length_b   1.000
_cell.length_c   1.000
_cell.angle_alpha   90.00
_cell.angle_beta   90.00
_cell.angle_gamma   90.00
#
_symmetry.space_group_name_H-M   'P 1'
#
loop_
_entity.id
_entity.type
_entity.pdbx_description
1 polymer ?
#
loop_
_entity_poly.entity_id
_entity_poly.type
_entity_poly.pdbx_seq_one_letter_code
_entity_poly.pdbx_strand_id
1 'polypeptide(L)' 'MMKTRYGIVMVNDKRCVGCKACAMACSYEAPQFNKIKKHMNKCDGCLG' A
#
# COMPACT_ATOMS: atom_id res chain seq x y z
N MET A 1 -5.83 -0.63 2.41
CA MET A 1 -5.19 0.70 2.56
C MET A 1 -5.70 1.34 3.84
N MET A 2 -4.97 2.30 4.39
CA MET A 2 -5.42 3.17 5.48
C MET A 2 -4.98 4.61 5.22
N LYS A 3 -5.64 5.58 5.86
CA LYS A 3 -5.23 6.98 5.88
C LYS A 3 -4.83 7.36 7.31
N THR A 4 -3.66 7.95 7.48
CA THR A 4 -3.18 8.41 8.79
C THR A 4 -3.85 9.74 9.17
N ARG A 5 -3.67 10.18 10.42
CA ARG A 5 -4.12 11.50 10.88
C ARG A 5 -3.49 12.68 10.12
N TYR A 6 -2.34 12.46 9.47
CA TYR A 6 -1.63 13.46 8.67
C TYR A 6 -2.03 13.44 7.20
N GLY A 7 -3.04 12.63 6.83
CA GLY A 7 -3.55 12.54 5.47
C GLY A 7 -2.78 11.59 4.55
N ILE A 8 -1.65 11.04 5.00
CA ILE A 8 -0.87 10.06 4.25
C ILE A 8 -1.69 8.77 4.11
N VAL A 9 -1.87 8.31 2.88
CA VAL A 9 -2.43 6.99 2.59
C VAL A 9 -1.28 5.99 2.62
N MET A 10 -1.45 4.80 3.19
CA MET A 10 -0.43 3.75 3.22
C MET A 10 -1.05 2.34 3.22
N VAL A 11 -0.23 1.30 3.01
CA VAL A 11 -0.68 -0.09 3.13
C VAL A 11 -0.77 -0.47 4.60
N ASN A 12 -1.81 -1.21 4.98
CA ASN A 12 -1.90 -1.82 6.31
C ASN A 12 -1.36 -3.24 6.20
N ASP A 13 -0.11 -3.46 6.60
CA ASP A 13 0.54 -4.78 6.49
C ASP A 13 -0.20 -5.88 7.26
N LYS A 14 -0.81 -5.57 8.41
CA LYS A 14 -1.58 -6.55 9.19
C LYS A 14 -2.85 -7.04 8.51
N ARG A 15 -3.36 -6.29 7.51
CA ARG A 15 -4.57 -6.62 6.74
C ARG A 15 -4.26 -6.91 5.27
N CYS A 16 -3.03 -6.72 4.83
CA CYS A 16 -2.68 -6.92 3.43
C CYS A 16 -2.62 -8.42 3.14
N VAL A 17 -3.35 -8.87 2.13
CA VAL A 17 -3.32 -10.27 1.65
C VAL A 17 -2.73 -10.39 0.25
N GLY A 18 -2.11 -9.32 -0.26
CA GLY A 18 -1.49 -9.33 -1.58
C GLY A 18 -2.47 -9.41 -2.77
N CYS A 19 -3.75 -9.05 -2.59
CA CYS A 19 -4.79 -9.19 -3.63
C CYS A 19 -4.64 -8.26 -4.85
N LYS A 20 -3.72 -7.29 -4.81
CA LYS A 20 -3.44 -6.31 -5.89
C LYS A 20 -4.60 -5.40 -6.27
N ALA A 21 -5.75 -5.46 -5.58
CA ALA A 21 -6.89 -4.58 -5.85
C ALA A 21 -6.55 -3.08 -5.78
N CYS A 22 -5.66 -2.70 -4.84
CA CYS A 22 -5.22 -1.33 -4.73
C CYS A 22 -4.37 -0.83 -5.91
N ALA A 23 -3.64 -1.73 -6.59
CA ALA A 23 -2.90 -1.36 -7.80
C ALA A 23 -3.87 -1.15 -8.96
N MET A 24 -4.86 -2.04 -9.14
CA MET A 24 -5.90 -1.89 -10.17
C MET A 24 -6.74 -0.62 -9.99
N ALA A 25 -7.01 -0.22 -8.75
CA ALA A 25 -7.81 0.97 -8.45
C ALA A 25 -7.03 2.29 -8.60
N CYS A 26 -5.70 2.27 -8.66
CA CYS A 26 -4.90 3.49 -8.62
C CYS A 26 -4.48 3.91 -10.03
N SER A 27 -5.04 5.02 -10.52
CA SER A 27 -4.70 5.59 -11.83
C SER A 27 -3.24 6.04 -11.99
N TYR A 28 -2.51 6.15 -10.88
CA TYR A 28 -1.10 6.55 -10.86
C TYR A 28 -0.15 5.37 -10.70
N GLU A 29 -0.67 4.15 -10.58
CA GLU A 29 0.13 2.93 -10.42
C GLU A 29 1.10 2.97 -9.21
N ALA A 30 0.80 3.80 -8.20
CA ALA A 30 1.69 4.01 -7.07
C ALA A 30 1.87 2.77 -6.16
N PRO A 31 0.84 1.93 -5.90
CA PRO A 31 1.01 0.68 -5.15
C PRO A 31 1.67 -0.41 -5.97
N GLN A 32 2.78 -0.96 -5.48
CA GLN A 32 3.58 -1.99 -6.13
C GLN A 32 3.62 -3.28 -5.30
N PHE A 33 3.68 -4.45 -5.94
CA PHE A 33 3.69 -5.72 -5.22
C PHE A 33 5.10 -6.14 -4.81
N ASN A 34 5.32 -6.35 -3.51
CA ASN A 34 6.55 -6.93 -2.99
C ASN A 34 6.46 -8.46 -3.04
N LYS A 35 7.23 -9.08 -3.94
CA LYS A 35 7.21 -10.54 -4.15
C LYS A 35 7.74 -11.35 -2.96
N ILE A 36 8.65 -10.78 -2.17
CA ILE A 36 9.26 -11.45 -1.01
C ILE A 36 8.26 -11.47 0.15
N LYS A 37 7.70 -10.29 0.50
CA LYS A 37 6.70 -10.16 1.58
C LYS A 37 5.30 -10.67 1.18
N LYS A 38 5.06 -10.88 -0.12
CA LYS A 38 3.74 -11.15 -0.71
C LYS A 38 2.67 -10.10 -0.38
N HIS A 39 3.11 -8.87 -0.10
CA HIS A 39 2.26 -7.74 0.26
C HIS A 39 2.35 -6.62 -0.78
N MET A 40 1.33 -5.78 -0.81
CA MET A 40 1.40 -4.52 -1.55
C MET A 40 2.25 -3.51 -0.76
N ASN A 41 2.99 -2.67 -1.45
CA ASN A 41 3.82 -1.63 -0.86
C ASN A 41 3.62 -0.31 -1.62
N LYS A 42 3.85 0.82 -0.96
CA LYS A 42 3.92 2.15 -1.59
C LYS A 42 4.64 3.11 -0.65
N CYS A 43 4.95 4.32 -1.14
CA CYS A 43 5.47 5.38 -0.30
C CYS A 43 4.57 5.63 0.93
N ASP A 44 5.19 5.57 2.09
CA ASP A 44 4.65 5.77 3.43
C ASP A 44 4.90 7.20 3.95
N GLY A 45 5.63 8.03 3.20
CA GLY A 45 6.01 9.38 3.61
C GLY A 45 7.10 9.39 4.69
N CYS A 46 8.00 8.40 4.70
CA CYS A 46 9.07 8.25 5.68
C CYS A 46 8.56 8.03 7.11
N LEU A 47 7.52 7.19 7.26
CA LEU A 47 6.87 6.89 8.55
C LEU A 47 7.24 5.50 9.11
N GLY A 48 7.87 4.62 8.32
CA GLY A 48 8.35 3.30 8.73
C GLY A 48 7.58 2.13 8.12
#